data_AF-A0A966YFU4-F1
#
_entry.id   AF-A0A966YFU4-F1
#
_cell.length_a   1.000
_cell.length_b   1.000
_cell.length_c   1.000
_cell.angle_alpha   90.00
_cell.angle_beta   90.00
_cell.angle_gamma   90.00
#
_symmetry.space_group_name_H-M   'P 1'
#
loop_
_entity.id
_entity.type
_entity.pdbx_description
1 polymer ?
#
loop_
_entity_poly.entity_id
_entity_poly.type
_entity_poly.pdbx_seq_one_letter_code
_entity_poly.pdbx_strand_id
1 'polypeptide(L)'
;MLGLIVLLVASACRVDTTVDIKVDEDGSGRVAYTVAANADAVSLLVDDPTALRFDDLAAAGWELDGPIVEDGGVTIAVSKPFLSPEELPGLLDELLGDGVVFSNVALEQAHDFSMFGLHSADTSYGFSADVHPAPDLEVLGDEMIEGLLGSALGRSLTRVEEDTGGSFASSLGLVVNVQLPANVATDSELGETVDDVVTWTFSYGDAPTTIDARASVDEILPRVWSLVAMLAALLFVLVVLSRVLTFVIVKLRTPKGRRRRDQRQREKRAATRAAEANRPRRRLLRLLVVDVHGVLVRPTDPVEGLLIPLITAERPDADPERIRERHRQLILGRLSPEEFWGECGLGPMAEEIETRYLSSFRLVPGLHPFLDRMATSRLPVAAVGNQPRVWGERLRRMASLDGAIASWMVSGDVGSGLPEPALFEATRRTMSVDLYDCFYLSNNPAHLDTAQERGMATGLFVTGNEVAPETEHTIVRGFEDLLRSRGS
;
A
#
# COMPACT_ATOMS: atom_id res chain seq x y z
N MET A 1 31.75 -47.17 -40.52
CA MET A 1 31.72 -45.87 -41.22
C MET A 1 30.26 -45.48 -41.34
N LEU A 2 29.89 -44.36 -40.72
CA LEU A 2 28.55 -43.79 -40.70
C LEU A 2 28.09 -43.47 -42.13
N GLY A 3 26.92 -43.99 -42.52
CA GLY A 3 26.17 -43.53 -43.67
C GLY A 3 25.23 -42.42 -43.23
N LEU A 4 25.64 -41.18 -43.50
CA LEU A 4 24.88 -39.95 -43.31
C LEU A 4 23.62 -40.00 -44.19
N ILE A 5 22.47 -40.38 -43.62
CA ILE A 5 21.16 -40.11 -44.21
C ILE A 5 20.88 -38.63 -43.94
N VAL A 6 21.20 -37.81 -44.92
CA VAL A 6 20.76 -36.42 -45.00
C VAL A 6 19.25 -36.46 -45.25
N LEU A 7 18.46 -36.24 -44.20
CA LEU A 7 17.08 -35.79 -44.35
C LEU A 7 17.15 -34.40 -45.00
N LEU A 8 16.81 -34.33 -46.28
CA LEU A 8 16.42 -33.09 -46.95
C LEU A 8 15.12 -32.61 -46.30
N VAL A 9 15.23 -31.76 -45.28
CA VAL A 9 14.11 -30.94 -44.81
C VAL A 9 14.05 -29.77 -45.78
N ALA A 10 13.13 -29.83 -46.75
CA ALA A 10 12.71 -28.64 -47.46
C ALA A 10 11.91 -27.80 -46.45
N SER A 11 12.52 -26.73 -45.93
CA SER A 11 11.77 -25.72 -45.19
C SER A 11 10.87 -25.00 -46.19
N ALA A 12 9.57 -25.25 -46.14
CA ALA A 12 8.61 -24.36 -46.77
C ALA A 12 8.63 -23.01 -46.05
N CYS A 13 8.18 -21.94 -46.71
CA CYS A 13 7.90 -20.65 -46.07
C CYS A 13 7.00 -20.88 -44.84
N ARG A 14 7.46 -20.54 -43.64
CA ARG A 14 6.71 -20.77 -42.39
C ARG A 14 6.78 -19.56 -41.47
N VAL A 15 5.62 -19.15 -40.97
CA VAL A 15 5.43 -18.12 -39.95
C VAL A 15 4.54 -18.69 -38.85
N ASP A 16 5.05 -18.73 -37.63
CA ASP A 16 4.31 -19.17 -36.44
C ASP A 16 4.04 -17.95 -35.55
N THR A 17 2.77 -17.72 -35.24
CA THR A 17 2.33 -16.66 -34.32
C THR A 17 1.84 -17.29 -33.03
N THR A 18 2.36 -16.84 -31.89
CA THR A 18 1.91 -17.23 -30.56
C THR A 18 1.31 -16.02 -29.86
N VAL A 19 0.11 -16.18 -29.32
CA VAL A 19 -0.59 -15.17 -28.52
C VAL A 19 -0.68 -15.67 -27.09
N ASP A 20 0.02 -14.99 -26.18
CA ASP A 20 0.03 -15.31 -24.76
C ASP A 20 -0.83 -14.29 -24.00
N ILE A 21 -1.93 -14.77 -23.41
CA ILE A 21 -2.83 -13.98 -22.58
C ILE A 21 -2.64 -14.45 -21.14
N LYS A 22 -2.02 -13.60 -20.32
CA LYS A 22 -1.85 -13.87 -18.89
C LYS A 22 -2.75 -12.96 -18.07
N VAL A 23 -3.53 -13.55 -17.17
CA VAL A 23 -4.39 -12.86 -16.22
C VAL A 23 -3.85 -13.05 -14.80
N ASP A 24 -3.67 -11.95 -14.09
CA ASP A 24 -3.24 -11.91 -12.70
C ASP A 24 -4.47 -11.95 -11.75
N GLU A 25 -4.23 -12.20 -10.45
CA GLU A 25 -5.29 -12.39 -9.44
C GLU A 25 -6.25 -11.18 -9.32
N ASP A 26 -5.77 -9.97 -9.57
CA ASP A 26 -6.59 -8.76 -9.49
C ASP A 26 -7.43 -8.50 -10.76
N GLY A 27 -7.32 -9.35 -11.78
CA GLY A 27 -8.02 -9.20 -13.06
C GLY A 27 -7.27 -8.33 -14.07
N SER A 28 -6.11 -7.78 -13.70
CA SER A 28 -5.15 -7.18 -14.63
C SER A 28 -4.33 -8.27 -15.33
N GLY A 29 -3.47 -7.89 -16.26
CA GLY A 29 -2.59 -8.86 -16.89
C GLY A 29 -1.77 -8.32 -18.05
N ARG A 30 -1.37 -9.24 -18.93
CA ARG A 30 -0.54 -8.93 -20.09
C ARG A 30 -0.93 -9.78 -21.29
N VAL A 31 -0.95 -9.14 -22.46
CA VAL A 31 -0.98 -9.84 -23.73
C VAL A 31 0.40 -9.74 -24.37
N ALA A 32 0.91 -10.85 -24.89
CA ALA A 32 2.11 -10.88 -25.71
C ALA A 32 1.84 -11.58 -27.04
N TYR A 33 2.45 -11.07 -28.10
CA TYR A 33 2.45 -11.67 -29.42
C TYR A 33 3.89 -11.98 -29.80
N THR A 34 4.16 -13.25 -30.09
CA THR A 34 5.46 -13.70 -30.60
C THR A 34 5.28 -14.18 -32.04
N VAL A 35 5.97 -13.56 -32.97
CA VAL A 35 5.98 -13.96 -34.38
C VAL A 35 7.36 -14.50 -34.72
N ALA A 36 7.42 -15.74 -35.19
CA ALA A 36 8.64 -16.40 -35.66
C ALA A 36 8.49 -16.74 -37.14
N ALA A 37 9.32 -16.12 -37.99
CA ALA A 37 9.36 -16.34 -39.43
C ALA A 37 10.71 -16.97 -39.82
N ASN A 38 10.68 -18.01 -40.66
CA ASN A 38 11.91 -18.62 -41.15
C ASN A 38 12.56 -17.82 -42.30
N ALA A 39 13.80 -18.18 -42.64
CA ALA A 39 14.58 -17.45 -43.65
C ALA A 39 13.89 -17.34 -45.01
N ASP A 40 13.22 -18.42 -45.44
CA ASP A 40 12.48 -18.44 -46.71
C ASP A 40 11.33 -17.42 -46.69
N ALA A 41 10.60 -17.31 -45.57
CA ALA A 41 9.54 -16.32 -45.40
C ALA A 41 10.07 -14.87 -45.37
N VAL A 42 11.17 -14.62 -44.65
CA VAL A 42 11.76 -13.28 -44.53
C VAL A 42 12.30 -12.78 -45.87
N SER A 43 12.90 -13.67 -46.66
CA SER A 43 13.47 -13.35 -47.99
C SER A 43 12.43 -12.86 -49.01
N LEU A 44 11.13 -13.13 -48.79
CA LEU A 44 10.04 -12.62 -49.64
C LEU A 44 9.73 -11.15 -49.38
N LEU A 45 10.09 -10.63 -48.20
CA LEU A 45 9.78 -9.27 -47.77
C LEU A 45 10.98 -8.33 -47.97
N VAL A 46 12.16 -8.75 -47.52
CA VAL A 46 13.38 -7.93 -47.52
C VAL A 46 14.62 -8.79 -47.76
N ASP A 47 15.63 -8.22 -48.44
CA ASP A 47 16.94 -8.87 -48.61
C ASP A 47 17.75 -8.90 -47.31
N ASP A 48 17.51 -7.94 -46.41
CA ASP A 48 18.14 -7.82 -45.09
C ASP A 48 17.06 -7.85 -44.00
N PRO A 49 17.00 -8.92 -43.16
CA PRO A 49 16.05 -9.04 -42.06
C PRO A 49 16.06 -7.86 -41.08
N THR A 50 17.19 -7.17 -40.95
CA THR A 50 17.33 -6.01 -40.05
C THR A 50 16.69 -4.73 -40.59
N ALA A 51 16.25 -4.72 -41.85
CA ALA A 51 15.58 -3.59 -42.47
C ALA A 51 14.09 -3.48 -42.12
N LEU A 52 13.53 -4.48 -41.42
CA LEU A 52 12.15 -4.43 -40.94
C LEU A 52 11.97 -3.32 -39.89
N ARG A 53 10.84 -2.61 -39.96
CA ARG A 53 10.53 -1.48 -39.08
C ARG A 53 9.33 -1.77 -38.21
N PHE A 54 9.43 -1.40 -36.93
CA PHE A 54 8.43 -1.65 -35.88
C PHE A 54 8.15 -0.40 -35.02
N ASP A 55 8.46 0.78 -35.57
CA ASP A 55 8.38 2.07 -34.87
C ASP A 55 6.92 2.42 -34.47
N ASP A 56 5.96 1.91 -35.23
CA ASP A 56 4.52 2.03 -35.02
C ASP A 56 4.03 1.25 -33.80
N LEU A 57 4.55 0.05 -33.56
CA LEU A 57 4.24 -0.76 -32.37
C LEU A 57 4.65 -0.02 -31.09
N ALA A 58 5.86 0.54 -31.08
CA ALA A 58 6.32 1.36 -29.95
C ALA A 58 5.47 2.64 -29.77
N ALA A 59 5.07 3.28 -30.87
CA ALA A 59 4.19 4.45 -30.82
C ALA A 59 2.77 4.11 -30.30
N ALA A 60 2.28 2.90 -30.56
CA ALA A 60 1.02 2.36 -30.03
C ALA A 60 1.13 1.87 -28.57
N GLY A 61 2.32 1.96 -27.96
CA GLY A 61 2.57 1.62 -26.56
C GLY A 61 2.89 0.15 -26.31
N TRP A 62 3.27 -0.61 -27.33
CA TRP A 62 3.76 -1.98 -27.19
C TRP A 62 5.24 -2.00 -26.79
N GLU A 63 5.58 -2.85 -25.83
CA GLU A 63 6.96 -3.15 -25.46
C GLU A 63 7.52 -4.20 -26.41
N LEU A 64 8.57 -3.85 -27.15
CA LEU A 64 9.21 -4.70 -28.16
C LEU A 64 10.45 -5.40 -27.60
N ASP A 65 10.53 -6.71 -27.79
CA ASP A 65 11.71 -7.54 -27.54
C ASP A 65 12.12 -8.27 -28.84
N GLY A 66 13.30 -7.93 -29.37
CA GLY A 66 13.74 -8.31 -30.71
C GLY A 66 13.86 -7.11 -31.68
N PRO A 67 14.03 -7.34 -33.00
CA PRO A 67 14.05 -8.63 -33.69
C PRO A 67 15.31 -9.46 -33.40
N ILE A 68 15.12 -10.73 -33.09
CA ILE A 68 16.20 -11.72 -32.99
C ILE A 68 16.35 -12.36 -34.36
N VAL A 69 17.54 -12.24 -34.96
CA VAL A 69 17.85 -12.80 -36.29
C VAL A 69 18.76 -14.01 -36.11
N GLU A 70 18.26 -15.19 -36.50
CA GLU A 70 19.00 -16.45 -36.43
C GLU A 70 18.82 -17.23 -37.73
N ASP A 71 19.92 -17.68 -38.33
CA ASP A 71 19.94 -18.45 -39.58
C ASP A 71 19.10 -17.86 -40.73
N GLY A 72 18.95 -16.53 -40.75
CA GLY A 72 18.16 -15.77 -41.74
C GLY A 72 16.67 -15.63 -41.40
N GLY A 73 16.18 -16.33 -40.36
CA GLY A 73 14.85 -16.12 -39.79
C GLY A 73 14.81 -14.94 -38.82
N VAL A 74 13.59 -14.53 -38.46
CA VAL A 74 13.31 -13.41 -37.55
C VAL A 74 12.29 -13.85 -36.51
N THR A 75 12.61 -13.59 -35.24
CA THR A 75 11.66 -13.72 -34.13
C THR A 75 11.48 -12.37 -33.46
N ILE A 76 10.23 -11.96 -33.25
CA ILE A 76 9.86 -10.72 -32.57
C ILE A 76 8.80 -11.03 -31.53
N ALA A 77 9.00 -10.51 -30.32
CA ALA A 77 7.99 -10.53 -29.28
C ALA A 77 7.56 -9.09 -28.98
N VAL A 78 6.25 -8.85 -28.92
CA VAL A 78 5.68 -7.61 -28.41
C VAL A 78 4.74 -7.90 -27.26
N SER A 79 4.72 -7.03 -26.25
CA SER A 79 3.80 -7.19 -25.13
C SER A 79 3.22 -5.87 -24.64
N LYS A 80 2.01 -5.93 -24.08
CA LYS A 80 1.33 -4.77 -23.52
C LYS A 80 0.47 -5.19 -22.33
N PRO A 81 0.52 -4.45 -21.19
CA PRO A 81 -0.32 -4.74 -20.04
C PRO A 81 -1.74 -4.22 -20.25
N PHE A 82 -2.71 -4.87 -19.59
CA PHE A 82 -4.06 -4.36 -19.39
C PHE A 82 -4.36 -4.27 -17.89
N LEU A 83 -5.11 -3.25 -17.47
CA LEU A 83 -5.37 -2.96 -16.06
C LEU A 83 -6.67 -3.56 -15.54
N SER A 84 -7.60 -3.90 -16.43
CA SER A 84 -8.87 -4.50 -16.05
C SER A 84 -9.41 -5.45 -17.14
N PRO A 85 -10.32 -6.38 -16.78
CA PRO A 85 -10.87 -7.34 -17.74
C PRO A 85 -11.53 -6.74 -18.98
N GLU A 86 -12.11 -5.53 -18.83
CA GLU A 86 -12.80 -4.83 -19.91
C GLU A 86 -11.86 -4.27 -20.99
N GLU A 87 -10.56 -4.15 -20.69
CA GLU A 87 -9.56 -3.65 -21.65
C GLU A 87 -9.07 -4.75 -22.59
N LEU A 88 -9.18 -6.04 -22.21
CA LEU A 88 -8.64 -7.17 -22.98
C LEU A 88 -9.21 -7.27 -24.42
N PRO A 89 -10.53 -7.14 -24.67
CA PRO A 89 -11.06 -7.22 -26.03
C PRO A 89 -10.44 -6.18 -26.96
N GLY A 90 -10.43 -4.91 -26.53
CA GLY A 90 -9.86 -3.82 -27.32
C GLY A 90 -8.35 -3.97 -27.53
N LEU A 91 -7.64 -4.59 -26.58
CA LEU A 91 -6.21 -4.86 -26.70
C LEU A 91 -5.89 -5.95 -27.76
N LEU A 92 -6.71 -7.01 -27.84
CA LEU A 92 -6.54 -8.05 -28.87
C LEU A 92 -6.83 -7.52 -30.29
N ASP A 93 -7.68 -6.50 -30.38
CA ASP A 93 -8.02 -5.83 -31.65
C ASP A 93 -6.92 -4.88 -32.15
N GLU A 94 -6.00 -4.41 -31.29
CA GLU A 94 -5.01 -3.39 -31.67
C GLU A 94 -4.04 -3.84 -32.77
N LEU A 95 -3.66 -5.13 -32.82
CA LEU A 95 -2.66 -5.62 -33.78
C LEU A 95 -3.27 -6.14 -35.09
N LEU A 96 -4.44 -6.77 -35.02
CA LEU A 96 -5.03 -7.48 -36.16
C LEU A 96 -6.33 -6.84 -36.64
N GLY A 97 -6.87 -5.86 -35.91
CA GLY A 97 -8.15 -5.22 -36.19
C GLY A 97 -9.33 -5.93 -35.52
N ASP A 98 -10.39 -5.15 -35.27
CA ASP A 98 -11.64 -5.60 -34.66
C ASP A 98 -12.25 -6.78 -35.45
N GLY A 99 -12.47 -7.91 -34.76
CA GLY A 99 -13.17 -9.06 -35.30
C GLY A 99 -12.41 -9.86 -36.36
N VAL A 100 -11.12 -9.58 -36.59
CA VAL A 100 -10.34 -10.25 -37.64
C VAL A 100 -9.94 -11.65 -37.20
N VAL A 101 -9.14 -11.79 -36.15
CA VAL A 101 -8.75 -13.11 -35.62
C VAL A 101 -9.53 -13.48 -34.36
N PHE A 102 -9.85 -12.50 -33.52
CA PHE A 102 -10.61 -12.72 -32.30
C PHE A 102 -11.95 -11.99 -32.39
N SER A 103 -13.02 -12.64 -31.97
CA SER A 103 -14.34 -12.01 -31.83
C SER A 103 -15.03 -12.57 -30.58
N ASN A 104 -16.05 -11.86 -30.08
CA ASN A 104 -16.77 -12.24 -28.85
C ASN A 104 -15.82 -12.50 -27.66
N VAL A 105 -14.74 -11.73 -27.58
CA VAL A 105 -13.77 -11.84 -26.48
C VAL A 105 -14.44 -11.34 -25.19
N ALA A 106 -14.41 -12.17 -24.16
CA ALA A 106 -14.86 -11.80 -22.83
C ALA A 106 -13.88 -12.35 -21.79
N LEU A 107 -13.54 -11.49 -20.82
CA LEU A 107 -12.90 -11.88 -19.58
C LEU A 107 -13.83 -11.46 -18.43
N GLU A 108 -14.38 -12.42 -17.73
CA GLU A 108 -15.25 -12.22 -16.59
C GLU A 108 -14.52 -12.55 -15.29
N GLN A 109 -14.60 -11.64 -14.33
CA GLN A 109 -14.16 -11.86 -12.96
C GLN A 109 -15.37 -11.71 -12.04
N ALA A 110 -15.67 -12.76 -11.27
CA ALA A 110 -16.76 -12.74 -10.31
C ALA A 110 -16.24 -13.12 -8.92
N HIS A 111 -16.62 -12.29 -7.94
CA HIS A 111 -16.31 -12.55 -6.54
C HIS A 111 -17.57 -13.02 -5.82
N ASP A 112 -17.55 -14.24 -5.28
CA ASP A 112 -18.58 -14.72 -4.37
C ASP A 112 -18.11 -14.59 -2.92
N PHE A 113 -18.88 -13.83 -2.14
CA PHE A 113 -18.67 -13.65 -0.72
C PHE A 113 -19.88 -14.17 0.07
N SER A 114 -19.64 -15.15 0.94
CA SER A 114 -20.71 -15.58 1.85
C SER A 114 -21.02 -14.49 2.89
N MET A 115 -22.30 -14.11 3.01
CA MET A 115 -22.81 -13.07 3.93
C MET A 115 -22.35 -13.24 5.40
N PHE A 116 -22.10 -14.48 5.82
CA PHE A 116 -21.68 -14.81 7.18
C PHE A 116 -20.22 -15.31 7.26
N GLY A 117 -19.48 -15.30 6.15
CA GLY A 117 -18.09 -15.75 6.06
C GLY A 117 -17.88 -17.25 6.35
N LEU A 118 -18.93 -18.07 6.25
CA LEU A 118 -18.89 -19.51 6.58
C LEU A 118 -18.30 -20.36 5.44
N HIS A 119 -18.29 -19.83 4.22
CA HIS A 119 -17.66 -20.43 3.04
C HIS A 119 -16.42 -19.61 2.65
N SER A 120 -15.50 -20.24 1.90
CA SER A 120 -14.37 -19.55 1.27
C SER A 120 -14.89 -18.40 0.42
N ALA A 121 -14.14 -17.30 0.33
CA ALA A 121 -14.38 -16.37 -0.76
C ALA A 121 -13.82 -17.03 -2.02
N ASP A 122 -14.64 -17.09 -3.06
CA ASP A 122 -14.26 -17.69 -4.34
C ASP A 122 -14.17 -16.56 -5.36
N THR A 123 -13.02 -16.44 -5.99
CA THR A 123 -12.88 -15.59 -7.18
C THR A 123 -12.79 -16.51 -8.39
N SER A 124 -13.83 -16.45 -9.22
CA SER A 124 -13.88 -17.21 -10.47
C SER A 124 -13.51 -16.30 -11.64
N TYR A 125 -12.68 -16.83 -12.54
CA TYR A 125 -12.27 -16.19 -13.78
C TYR A 125 -12.81 -17.02 -14.94
N GLY A 126 -13.40 -16.35 -15.93
CA GLY A 126 -13.88 -16.97 -17.17
C GLY A 126 -13.35 -16.20 -18.37
N PHE A 127 -12.58 -16.86 -19.22
CA PHE A 127 -12.18 -16.36 -20.52
C PHE A 127 -12.96 -17.10 -21.60
N SER A 128 -13.44 -16.36 -22.60
CA SER A 128 -13.99 -16.93 -23.83
C SER A 128 -13.68 -16.06 -25.04
N ALA A 129 -13.42 -16.68 -26.18
CA ALA A 129 -13.27 -15.99 -27.45
C ALA A 129 -13.63 -16.92 -28.62
N ASP A 130 -14.09 -16.34 -29.72
CA ASP A 130 -14.19 -17.02 -31.00
C ASP A 130 -12.94 -16.70 -31.82
N VAL A 131 -12.16 -17.74 -32.16
CA VAL A 131 -10.94 -17.63 -32.96
C VAL A 131 -11.25 -17.94 -34.42
N HIS A 132 -10.89 -17.01 -35.29
CA HIS A 132 -10.95 -17.13 -36.75
C HIS A 132 -9.51 -17.28 -37.29
N PRO A 133 -8.99 -18.51 -37.41
CA PRO A 133 -7.61 -18.73 -37.85
C PRO A 133 -7.40 -18.51 -39.36
N ALA A 134 -8.48 -18.26 -40.10
CA ALA A 134 -8.49 -17.97 -41.53
C ALA A 134 -9.25 -16.66 -41.83
N PRO A 135 -8.79 -15.51 -41.30
CA PRO A 135 -9.45 -14.25 -41.59
C PRO A 135 -9.36 -13.94 -43.08
N ASP A 136 -10.35 -13.18 -43.57
CA ASP A 136 -10.25 -12.60 -44.90
C ASP A 136 -9.12 -11.56 -44.90
N LEU A 137 -8.05 -11.85 -45.64
CA LEU A 137 -6.85 -11.01 -45.68
C LEU A 137 -7.06 -9.71 -46.47
N GLU A 138 -8.19 -9.58 -47.19
CA GLU A 138 -8.58 -8.31 -47.80
C GLU A 138 -8.86 -7.22 -46.74
N VAL A 139 -9.20 -7.62 -45.51
CA VAL A 139 -9.45 -6.71 -44.38
C VAL A 139 -8.18 -5.97 -43.92
N LEU A 140 -6.99 -6.47 -44.27
CA LEU A 140 -5.72 -5.80 -43.98
C LEU A 140 -5.42 -4.62 -44.93
N GLY A 141 -6.20 -4.46 -46.00
CA GLY A 141 -6.10 -3.35 -46.94
C GLY A 141 -7.05 -2.19 -46.61
N ASP A 142 -6.69 -0.99 -47.04
CA ASP A 142 -7.57 0.17 -47.10
C ASP A 142 -7.44 0.86 -48.48
N GLU A 143 -8.30 1.83 -48.80
CA GLU A 143 -8.27 2.54 -50.10
C GLU A 143 -6.89 3.16 -50.41
N MET A 144 -6.11 3.52 -49.39
CA MET A 144 -4.79 4.11 -49.54
C MET A 144 -3.72 3.03 -49.81
N ILE A 145 -3.76 1.90 -49.11
CA ILE A 145 -2.88 0.74 -49.30
C ILE A 145 -3.16 0.10 -50.66
N GLU A 146 -4.42 -0.09 -51.02
CA GLU A 146 -4.82 -0.57 -52.34
C GLU A 146 -4.39 0.39 -53.45
N GLY A 147 -4.51 1.70 -53.22
CA GLY A 147 -4.02 2.73 -54.14
C GLY A 147 -2.50 2.72 -54.32
N LEU A 148 -1.74 2.30 -53.30
CA LEU A 148 -0.28 2.25 -53.31
C LEU A 148 0.28 0.94 -53.88
N LEU A 149 -0.32 -0.19 -53.49
CA LEU A 149 0.18 -1.54 -53.76
C LEU A 149 -0.61 -2.28 -54.86
N GLY A 150 -1.75 -1.72 -55.31
CA GLY A 150 -2.61 -2.31 -56.34
C GLY A 150 -3.51 -3.46 -55.85
N SER A 151 -3.36 -3.88 -54.59
CA SER A 151 -4.21 -4.83 -53.87
C SER A 151 -3.91 -4.73 -52.38
N ALA A 152 -4.79 -5.23 -51.51
CA ALA A 152 -4.61 -5.22 -50.05
C ALA A 152 -3.25 -5.78 -49.59
N LEU A 153 -2.74 -6.82 -50.25
CA LEU A 153 -1.47 -7.47 -49.92
C LEU A 153 -0.32 -7.12 -50.89
N GLY A 154 -0.57 -6.24 -51.87
CA GLY A 154 0.37 -5.93 -52.96
C GLY A 154 0.66 -7.07 -53.96
N ARG A 155 0.22 -8.31 -53.66
CA ARG A 155 0.25 -9.48 -54.55
C ARG A 155 -0.99 -10.34 -54.30
N SER A 156 -1.48 -11.05 -55.32
CA SER A 156 -2.58 -12.01 -55.12
C SER A 156 -2.10 -13.25 -54.37
N LEU A 157 -2.92 -13.76 -53.46
CA LEU A 157 -2.61 -14.96 -52.67
C LEU A 157 -2.26 -16.16 -53.56
N THR A 158 -3.00 -16.34 -54.66
CA THR A 158 -2.77 -17.39 -55.66
C THR A 158 -1.37 -17.33 -56.29
N ARG A 159 -0.80 -16.13 -56.44
CA ARG A 159 0.53 -15.94 -57.00
C ARG A 159 1.62 -16.30 -55.99
N VAL A 160 1.37 -16.01 -54.71
CA VAL A 160 2.27 -16.41 -53.61
C VAL A 160 2.32 -17.92 -53.49
N GLU A 161 1.20 -18.62 -53.61
CA GLU A 161 1.14 -20.09 -53.61
C GLU A 161 1.83 -20.71 -54.83
N GLU A 162 1.68 -20.11 -56.02
CA GLU A 162 2.40 -20.53 -57.23
C GLU A 162 3.93 -20.35 -57.10
N ASP A 163 4.37 -19.23 -56.53
CA ASP A 163 5.80 -18.92 -56.36
C ASP A 163 6.46 -19.78 -55.26
N THR A 164 5.72 -20.14 -54.21
CA THR A 164 6.23 -20.92 -53.05
C THR A 164 6.06 -22.43 -53.21
N GLY A 165 5.29 -22.90 -54.21
CA GLY A 165 5.11 -24.32 -54.52
C GLY A 165 4.36 -25.12 -53.45
N GLY A 166 3.61 -24.43 -52.57
CA GLY A 166 2.87 -25.02 -51.45
C GLY A 166 1.60 -24.23 -51.15
N SER A 167 0.69 -24.84 -50.37
CA SER A 167 -0.51 -24.14 -49.93
C SER A 167 -0.19 -23.19 -48.80
N PHE A 168 -0.74 -21.97 -48.90
CA PHE A 168 -0.62 -20.93 -47.87
C PHE A 168 -1.13 -21.41 -46.50
N ALA A 169 -2.12 -22.30 -46.49
CA ALA A 169 -2.69 -22.92 -45.29
C ALA A 169 -1.67 -23.67 -44.42
N SER A 170 -0.63 -24.25 -45.03
CA SER A 170 0.42 -24.99 -44.31
C SER A 170 1.58 -24.11 -43.82
N SER A 171 1.56 -22.83 -44.15
CA SER A 171 2.66 -21.89 -43.94
C SER A 171 2.43 -20.97 -42.74
N LEU A 172 1.21 -20.89 -42.22
CA LEU A 172 0.84 -20.03 -41.10
C LEU A 172 0.31 -20.87 -39.93
N GLY A 173 0.99 -20.76 -38.79
CA GLY A 173 0.56 -21.35 -37.52
C GLY A 173 0.06 -20.28 -36.55
N LEU A 174 -1.00 -20.59 -35.82
CA LEU A 174 -1.48 -19.76 -34.71
C LEU A 174 -1.57 -20.62 -33.44
N VAL A 175 -0.91 -20.16 -32.39
CA VAL A 175 -1.01 -20.75 -31.05
C VAL A 175 -1.59 -19.70 -30.12
N VAL A 176 -2.61 -20.07 -29.35
CA VAL A 176 -3.20 -19.20 -28.32
C VAL A 176 -2.98 -19.86 -26.98
N ASN A 177 -2.32 -19.16 -26.07
CA ASN A 177 -2.07 -19.58 -24.70
C ASN A 177 -2.83 -18.66 -23.75
N VAL A 178 -3.62 -19.24 -22.86
CA VAL A 178 -4.31 -18.48 -21.81
C VAL A 178 -3.88 -19.01 -20.45
N GLN A 179 -3.25 -18.15 -19.67
CA GLN A 179 -2.87 -18.40 -18.28
C GLN A 179 -3.83 -17.65 -17.35
N LEU A 180 -4.55 -18.41 -16.51
CA LEU A 180 -5.38 -17.87 -15.44
C LEU A 180 -4.74 -18.17 -14.07
N PRO A 181 -5.14 -17.47 -12.99
CA PRO A 181 -4.41 -17.49 -11.72
C PRO A 181 -4.20 -18.87 -11.06
N ALA A 182 -5.20 -19.77 -11.08
CA ALA A 182 -5.04 -21.12 -10.54
C ALA A 182 -6.13 -22.11 -11.00
N ASN A 183 -5.78 -23.40 -11.04
CA ASN A 183 -6.70 -24.51 -11.31
C ASN A 183 -7.45 -24.35 -12.63
N VAL A 184 -6.70 -24.03 -13.68
CA VAL A 184 -7.31 -23.73 -14.98
C VAL A 184 -7.91 -24.99 -15.59
N ALA A 185 -9.10 -24.84 -16.15
CA ALA A 185 -9.82 -25.87 -16.88
C ALA A 185 -10.43 -25.28 -18.15
N THR A 186 -10.65 -26.13 -19.15
CA THR A 186 -11.30 -25.77 -20.42
C THR A 186 -12.31 -26.85 -20.77
N ASP A 187 -13.45 -26.45 -21.34
CA ASP A 187 -14.39 -27.40 -21.96
C ASP A 187 -14.17 -27.53 -23.47
N SER A 188 -13.23 -26.76 -24.03
CA SER A 188 -12.90 -26.77 -25.45
C SER A 188 -12.18 -28.06 -25.85
N GLU A 189 -12.67 -28.73 -26.91
CA GLU A 189 -12.12 -30.01 -27.37
C GLU A 189 -10.67 -29.92 -27.87
N LEU A 190 -10.22 -28.74 -28.29
CA LEU A 190 -8.88 -28.48 -28.82
C LEU A 190 -7.91 -27.93 -27.75
N GLY A 191 -8.39 -27.65 -26.54
CA GLY A 191 -7.58 -27.04 -25.48
C GLY A 191 -6.78 -28.09 -24.71
N GLU A 192 -5.46 -27.93 -24.68
CA GLU A 192 -4.58 -28.74 -23.81
C GLU A 192 -4.17 -27.92 -22.59
N THR A 193 -4.37 -28.46 -21.38
CA THR A 193 -3.99 -27.79 -20.13
C THR A 193 -2.69 -28.35 -19.57
N VAL A 194 -1.68 -27.48 -19.40
CA VAL A 194 -0.39 -27.79 -18.79
C VAL A 194 0.02 -26.63 -17.87
N ASP A 195 0.36 -26.90 -16.61
CA ASP A 195 0.87 -25.91 -15.64
C ASP A 195 0.07 -24.59 -15.58
N ASP A 196 -1.26 -24.69 -15.42
CA ASP A 196 -2.20 -23.55 -15.37
C ASP A 196 -2.27 -22.70 -16.66
N VAL A 197 -1.80 -23.24 -17.78
CA VAL A 197 -1.94 -22.65 -19.12
C VAL A 197 -2.80 -23.57 -19.98
N VAL A 198 -3.77 -22.99 -20.66
CA VAL A 198 -4.53 -23.68 -21.72
C VAL A 198 -3.99 -23.24 -23.07
N THR A 199 -3.58 -24.21 -23.89
CA THR A 199 -3.01 -23.99 -25.21
C THR A 199 -3.95 -24.52 -26.28
N TRP A 200 -4.23 -23.69 -27.28
CA TRP A 200 -4.91 -24.07 -28.52
C TRP A 200 -3.97 -23.86 -29.70
N THR A 201 -3.89 -24.85 -30.58
CA THR A 201 -3.10 -24.78 -31.82
C THR A 201 -4.03 -24.82 -33.02
N PHE A 202 -3.88 -23.83 -33.90
CA PHE A 202 -4.65 -23.67 -35.13
C PHE A 202 -3.74 -23.65 -36.35
N SER A 203 -4.24 -24.22 -37.44
CA SER A 203 -3.67 -24.05 -38.78
C SER A 203 -4.51 -23.05 -39.56
N TYR A 204 -3.88 -22.29 -40.45
CA TYR A 204 -4.62 -21.40 -41.33
C TYR A 204 -5.57 -22.20 -42.24
N GLY A 205 -6.85 -21.83 -42.24
CA GLY A 205 -7.91 -22.55 -42.95
C GLY A 205 -8.79 -23.43 -42.05
N ASP A 206 -8.45 -23.58 -40.77
CA ASP A 206 -9.32 -24.23 -39.80
C ASP A 206 -10.65 -23.47 -39.65
N ALA A 207 -11.71 -24.19 -39.28
CA ALA A 207 -13.00 -23.58 -39.06
C ALA A 207 -12.97 -22.67 -37.81
N PRO A 208 -13.74 -21.56 -37.80
CA PRO A 208 -13.91 -20.75 -36.61
C PRO A 208 -14.28 -21.59 -35.40
N THR A 209 -13.56 -21.40 -34.29
CA THR A 209 -13.70 -22.23 -33.10
C THR A 209 -13.79 -21.37 -31.85
N THR A 210 -14.76 -21.67 -30.99
CA THR A 210 -14.88 -21.06 -29.67
C THR A 210 -13.90 -21.72 -28.70
N ILE A 211 -13.11 -20.89 -28.02
CA ILE A 211 -12.19 -21.30 -26.95
C ILE A 211 -12.67 -20.74 -25.62
N ASP A 212 -12.43 -21.49 -24.55
CA ASP A 212 -12.78 -21.09 -23.19
C ASP A 212 -11.75 -21.56 -22.16
N ALA A 213 -11.46 -20.73 -21.16
CA ALA A 213 -10.68 -21.13 -19.99
C ALA A 213 -11.37 -20.63 -18.73
N ARG A 214 -11.39 -21.46 -17.68
CA ARG A 214 -11.99 -21.13 -16.39
C ARG A 214 -11.04 -21.46 -15.26
N ALA A 215 -11.01 -20.60 -14.25
CA ALA A 215 -10.20 -20.76 -13.05
C ALA A 215 -11.01 -20.36 -11.82
N SER A 216 -10.70 -20.96 -10.68
CA SER A 216 -11.29 -20.58 -9.39
C SER A 216 -10.21 -20.60 -8.32
N VAL A 217 -10.15 -19.49 -7.57
CA VAL A 217 -9.22 -19.27 -6.47
C VAL A 217 -9.99 -19.20 -5.16
N ASP A 218 -9.69 -20.14 -4.27
CA ASP A 218 -10.25 -20.21 -2.92
C ASP A 218 -9.42 -19.37 -1.93
N GLU A 219 -9.99 -18.30 -1.38
CA GLU A 219 -9.39 -17.58 -0.27
C GLU A 219 -9.87 -18.09 1.10
N ILE A 220 -8.93 -18.64 1.87
CA ILE A 220 -9.19 -19.25 3.19
C ILE A 220 -9.20 -18.20 4.32
N LEU A 221 -8.53 -17.06 4.14
CA LEU A 221 -8.39 -16.04 5.21
C LEU A 221 -9.73 -15.48 5.73
N PRO A 222 -10.71 -15.12 4.89
CA PRO A 222 -12.00 -14.61 5.35
C PRO A 222 -12.74 -15.59 6.27
N ARG A 223 -12.61 -16.89 6.01
CA ARG A 223 -13.22 -17.97 6.80
C ARG A 223 -12.61 -18.08 8.20
N VAL A 224 -11.31 -17.86 8.35
CA VAL A 224 -10.65 -17.88 9.66
C VAL A 224 -11.16 -16.71 10.52
N TRP A 225 -11.25 -15.51 9.94
CA TRP A 225 -11.71 -14.33 10.65
C TRP A 225 -13.19 -14.39 11.05
N SER A 226 -14.06 -14.95 10.19
CA SER A 226 -15.47 -15.15 10.53
C SER A 226 -15.67 -16.11 11.71
N LEU A 227 -14.90 -17.21 11.77
CA LEU A 227 -14.90 -18.16 12.87
C LEU A 227 -14.44 -17.51 14.18
N VAL A 228 -13.38 -16.71 14.13
CA VAL A 228 -12.90 -15.92 15.28
C VAL A 228 -13.98 -14.95 15.76
N ALA A 229 -14.64 -14.22 14.85
CA ALA A 229 -15.71 -13.29 15.17
C ALA A 229 -16.92 -13.99 15.81
N MET A 230 -17.34 -15.15 15.29
CA MET A 230 -18.44 -15.94 15.85
C MET A 230 -18.12 -16.45 17.26
N LEU A 231 -16.90 -16.96 17.50
CA LEU A 231 -16.45 -17.38 18.83
C LEU A 231 -16.44 -16.21 19.81
N ALA A 232 -15.94 -15.04 19.39
CA ALA A 232 -15.95 -13.83 20.20
C ALA A 232 -17.38 -13.37 20.54
N ALA A 233 -18.30 -13.39 19.56
CA ALA A 233 -19.71 -13.04 19.76
C ALA A 233 -20.41 -14.02 20.72
N LEU A 234 -20.18 -15.34 20.57
CA LEU A 234 -20.71 -16.35 21.48
C LEU A 234 -20.19 -16.13 22.91
N LEU A 235 -18.90 -15.85 23.07
CA LEU A 235 -18.28 -15.59 24.36
C LEU A 235 -18.85 -14.30 24.99
N PHE A 236 -19.08 -13.26 24.19
CA PHE A 236 -19.73 -12.03 24.62
C PHE A 236 -21.16 -12.29 25.12
N VAL A 237 -21.96 -13.04 24.37
CA VAL A 237 -23.34 -13.41 24.76
C VAL A 237 -23.34 -14.22 26.05
N LEU A 238 -22.44 -15.19 26.21
CA LEU A 238 -22.28 -15.95 27.45
C LEU A 238 -21.91 -15.06 28.65
N VAL A 239 -21.00 -14.10 28.45
CA VAL A 239 -20.65 -13.12 29.49
C VAL A 239 -21.85 -12.25 29.84
N VAL A 240 -22.61 -11.74 28.87
CA VAL A 240 -23.82 -10.96 29.13
C VAL A 240 -24.87 -11.78 29.88
N LEU A 241 -25.16 -13.00 29.41
CA LEU A 241 -26.10 -13.92 30.07
C LEU A 241 -25.68 -14.23 31.51
N SER A 242 -24.41 -14.52 31.75
CA SER A 242 -23.89 -14.77 33.10
C SER A 242 -24.06 -13.56 34.02
N ARG A 243 -23.85 -12.34 33.50
CA ARG A 243 -24.04 -11.10 34.26
C ARG A 243 -25.51 -10.83 34.57
N VAL A 244 -26.39 -11.05 33.60
CA VAL A 244 -27.86 -10.94 33.78
C VAL A 244 -28.36 -11.97 34.79
N LEU A 245 -27.91 -13.23 34.68
CA LEU A 245 -28.27 -14.29 35.61
C LEU A 245 -27.82 -13.97 37.03
N THR A 246 -26.57 -13.51 37.19
CA THR A 246 -26.02 -13.08 38.48
C THR A 246 -26.84 -11.93 39.06
N PHE A 247 -27.22 -10.94 38.24
CA PHE A 247 -28.05 -9.82 38.65
C PHE A 247 -29.46 -10.25 39.11
N VAL A 248 -30.10 -11.17 38.38
CA VAL A 248 -31.42 -11.71 38.73
C VAL A 248 -31.36 -12.52 40.03
N ILE A 249 -30.35 -13.39 40.20
CA ILE A 249 -30.17 -14.17 41.43
C ILE A 249 -29.99 -13.27 42.65
N VAL A 250 -29.16 -12.21 42.53
CA VAL A 250 -28.96 -11.23 43.61
C VAL A 250 -30.26 -10.52 43.98
N LYS A 251 -31.05 -10.12 42.98
CA LYS A 251 -32.34 -9.43 43.20
C LYS A 251 -33.40 -10.36 43.82
N LEU A 252 -33.38 -11.66 43.50
CA LEU A 252 -34.29 -12.66 44.07
C LEU A 252 -33.90 -13.09 45.48
N ARG A 253 -32.60 -13.09 45.83
CA ARG A 253 -32.09 -13.50 47.16
C ARG A 253 -32.11 -12.38 48.21
N THR A 254 -32.41 -11.13 47.86
CA THR A 254 -32.51 -10.03 48.85
C THR A 254 -33.82 -10.09 49.65
N PRO A 255 -33.79 -10.31 50.99
CA PRO A 255 -35.03 -10.39 51.79
C PRO A 255 -35.68 -9.00 51.94
N LYS A 256 -37.00 -8.95 51.76
CA LYS A 256 -37.84 -7.72 51.69
C LYS A 256 -37.94 -6.88 52.99
N GLY A 257 -37.16 -7.15 54.04
CA GLY A 257 -37.38 -6.56 55.39
C GLY A 257 -36.41 -5.47 55.88
N ARG A 258 -35.27 -5.20 55.23
CA ARG A 258 -34.15 -4.48 55.88
C ARG A 258 -33.93 -3.01 55.44
N ARG A 259 -34.97 -2.31 54.98
CA ARG A 259 -34.81 -1.02 54.26
C ARG A 259 -34.31 0.18 55.08
N ARG A 260 -34.54 0.25 56.40
CA ARG A 260 -34.19 1.46 57.19
C ARG A 260 -32.78 1.47 57.82
N ARG A 261 -32.18 0.31 58.08
CA ARG A 261 -30.82 0.23 58.68
C ARG A 261 -29.72 0.29 57.63
N ASP A 262 -29.98 -0.26 56.45
CA ASP A 262 -29.04 -0.25 55.31
C ASP A 262 -28.88 1.14 54.69
N GLN A 263 -29.90 2.00 54.78
CA GLN A 263 -29.83 3.37 54.23
C GLN A 263 -28.82 4.22 55.02
N ARG A 264 -28.89 4.19 56.37
CA ARG A 264 -27.89 4.82 57.23
C ARG A 264 -26.50 4.23 57.08
N GLN A 265 -26.39 2.93 56.83
CA GLN A 265 -25.09 2.27 56.64
C GLN A 265 -24.50 2.54 55.25
N ARG A 266 -25.34 2.73 54.23
CA ARG A 266 -24.95 3.20 52.89
C ARG A 266 -24.56 4.67 52.92
N GLU A 267 -25.28 5.52 53.64
CA GLU A 267 -24.90 6.92 53.88
C GLU A 267 -23.60 7.01 54.67
N LYS A 268 -23.42 6.20 55.73
CA LYS A 268 -22.13 6.13 56.42
C LYS A 268 -21.02 5.62 55.52
N ARG A 269 -21.22 4.54 54.76
CA ARG A 269 -20.21 4.02 53.80
C ARG A 269 -19.94 4.98 52.65
N ALA A 270 -20.95 5.73 52.19
CA ALA A 270 -20.80 6.77 51.18
C ALA A 270 -20.04 7.97 51.76
N ALA A 271 -20.32 8.37 52.99
CA ALA A 271 -19.58 9.40 53.71
C ALA A 271 -18.15 8.96 54.06
N THR A 272 -17.93 7.69 54.40
CA THR A 272 -16.58 7.13 54.61
C THR A 272 -15.82 7.04 53.30
N ARG A 273 -16.44 6.62 52.19
CA ARG A 273 -15.83 6.65 50.86
C ARG A 273 -15.57 8.08 50.38
N ALA A 274 -16.45 9.03 50.66
CA ALA A 274 -16.24 10.44 50.33
C ALA A 274 -15.10 11.04 51.18
N ALA A 275 -15.02 10.66 52.46
CA ALA A 275 -13.92 11.06 53.35
C ALA A 275 -12.59 10.36 53.01
N GLU A 276 -12.63 9.11 52.51
CA GLU A 276 -11.45 8.40 51.98
C GLU A 276 -11.02 8.94 50.61
N ALA A 277 -11.95 9.33 49.75
CA ALA A 277 -11.68 9.99 48.47
C ALA A 277 -11.11 11.41 48.66
N ASN A 278 -11.56 12.12 49.70
CA ASN A 278 -11.01 13.42 50.11
C ASN A 278 -9.79 13.31 51.03
N ARG A 279 -9.28 12.09 51.29
CA ARG A 279 -8.03 11.93 52.03
C ARG A 279 -6.90 12.37 51.11
N PRO A 280 -6.04 13.33 51.52
CA PRO A 280 -4.96 13.81 50.65
C PRO A 280 -4.05 12.63 50.31
N ARG A 281 -4.14 12.18 49.06
CA ARG A 281 -3.30 11.12 48.51
C ARG A 281 -1.89 11.68 48.44
N ARG A 282 -0.91 10.98 49.03
CA ARG A 282 0.51 11.36 48.86
C ARG A 282 0.84 11.22 47.38
N ARG A 283 1.27 12.32 46.75
CA ARG A 283 1.71 12.33 45.36
C ARG A 283 2.94 11.44 45.23
N LEU A 284 2.85 10.41 44.39
CA LEU A 284 3.96 9.52 44.09
C LEU A 284 4.28 9.69 42.62
N LEU A 285 5.51 10.09 42.30
CA LEU A 285 5.93 10.21 40.91
C LEU A 285 6.00 8.81 40.29
N ARG A 286 5.14 8.56 39.29
CA ARG A 286 5.04 7.25 38.61
C ARG A 286 5.31 7.33 37.11
N LEU A 287 5.25 8.52 36.53
CA LEU A 287 5.52 8.75 35.11
C LEU A 287 6.15 10.12 34.92
N LEU A 288 7.23 10.15 34.15
CA LEU A 288 7.76 11.40 33.60
C LEU A 288 7.20 11.59 32.19
N VAL A 289 6.64 12.77 31.93
CA VAL A 289 6.19 13.19 30.61
C VAL A 289 7.10 14.31 30.13
N VAL A 290 7.62 14.22 28.91
CA VAL A 290 8.56 15.20 28.33
C VAL A 290 8.04 15.73 27.00
N ASP A 291 8.20 17.02 26.75
CA ASP A 291 7.93 17.62 25.44
C ASP A 291 8.97 17.14 24.41
N VAL A 292 8.57 16.95 23.15
CA VAL A 292 9.52 16.51 22.12
C VAL A 292 10.46 17.67 21.76
N HIS A 293 9.90 18.81 21.37
CA HIS A 293 10.68 19.96 20.96
C HIS A 293 11.07 20.80 22.19
N GLY A 294 12.35 21.16 22.29
CA GLY A 294 12.89 21.91 23.41
C GLY A 294 13.39 21.08 24.59
N VAL A 295 12.87 19.86 24.81
CA VAL A 295 13.33 18.96 25.86
C VAL A 295 14.09 17.76 25.30
N LEU A 296 13.56 17.05 24.30
CA LEU A 296 14.30 15.96 23.65
C LEU A 296 15.22 16.45 22.54
N VAL A 297 14.70 17.30 21.65
CA VAL A 297 15.42 17.82 20.48
C VAL A 297 15.36 19.35 20.41
N ARG A 298 16.31 19.94 19.69
CA ARG A 298 16.38 21.37 19.36
C ARG A 298 16.31 21.57 17.84
N PRO A 299 15.79 22.72 17.37
CA PRO A 299 15.34 23.89 18.15
C PRO A 299 14.01 23.69 18.88
N THR A 300 13.71 24.63 19.79
CA THR A 300 12.44 24.71 20.54
C THR A 300 11.24 24.87 19.62
N ASP A 301 11.34 25.79 18.66
CA ASP A 301 10.33 25.99 17.64
C ASP A 301 10.84 25.35 16.34
N PRO A 302 10.34 24.17 15.96
CA PRO A 302 10.78 23.50 14.75
C PRO A 302 10.39 24.28 13.48
N VAL A 303 9.30 25.05 13.53
CA VAL A 303 8.78 25.79 12.36
C VAL A 303 9.67 26.99 12.06
N GLU A 304 9.85 27.86 13.06
CA GLU A 304 10.67 29.07 12.91
C GLU A 304 12.16 28.73 12.87
N GLY A 305 12.59 27.74 13.65
CA GLY A 305 14.00 27.43 13.82
C GLY A 305 14.60 26.56 12.71
N LEU A 306 13.79 25.80 11.97
CA LEU A 306 14.26 24.91 10.89
C LEU A 306 13.40 24.96 9.64
N LEU A 307 12.08 24.76 9.76
CA LEU A 307 11.22 24.49 8.61
C LEU A 307 11.12 25.69 7.65
N ILE A 308 10.80 26.88 8.16
CA ILE A 308 10.69 28.09 7.35
C ILE A 308 12.05 28.46 6.72
N PRO A 309 13.18 28.50 7.46
CA PRO A 309 14.49 28.74 6.86
C PRO A 309 14.85 27.72 5.77
N LEU A 310 14.52 26.45 5.97
CA LEU A 310 14.79 25.39 4.99
C LEU A 310 13.98 25.58 3.70
N ILE A 311 12.69 25.87 3.83
CA ILE A 311 11.83 26.10 2.66
C ILE A 311 12.23 27.38 1.94
N THR A 312 12.51 28.46 2.67
CA THR A 312 12.87 29.75 2.06
C THR A 312 14.26 29.74 1.41
N ALA A 313 15.16 28.84 1.84
CA ALA A 313 16.44 28.62 1.16
C ALA A 313 16.26 28.05 -0.26
N GLU A 314 15.31 27.14 -0.44
CA GLU A 314 14.99 26.55 -1.76
C GLU A 314 13.97 27.39 -2.54
N ARG A 315 13.11 28.13 -1.84
CA ARG A 315 12.03 28.96 -2.39
C ARG A 315 11.97 30.33 -1.69
N PRO A 316 12.80 31.30 -2.11
CA PRO A 316 12.86 32.61 -1.48
C PRO A 316 11.52 33.38 -1.44
N ASP A 317 10.64 33.13 -2.41
CA ASP A 317 9.33 33.79 -2.53
C ASP A 317 8.20 33.08 -1.74
N ALA A 318 8.50 32.01 -1.01
CA ALA A 318 7.49 31.28 -0.25
C ALA A 318 6.94 32.12 0.92
N ASP A 319 5.62 32.19 1.05
CA ASP A 319 4.96 32.92 2.13
C ASP A 319 5.08 32.17 3.48
N PRO A 320 5.76 32.74 4.49
CA PRO A 320 5.91 32.11 5.80
C PRO A 320 4.59 31.85 6.51
N GLU A 321 3.58 32.73 6.35
CA GLU A 321 2.28 32.52 7.01
C GLU A 321 1.55 31.31 6.41
N ARG A 322 1.65 31.14 5.09
CA ARG A 322 1.12 29.96 4.42
C ARG A 322 1.80 28.69 4.90
N ILE A 323 3.12 28.69 5.06
CA ILE A 323 3.88 27.55 5.59
C ILE A 323 3.39 27.20 7.01
N ARG A 324 3.21 28.19 7.89
CA ARG A 324 2.69 27.95 9.26
C ARG A 324 1.31 27.31 9.25
N GLU A 325 0.40 27.84 8.44
CA GLU A 325 -0.96 27.31 8.34
C GLU A 325 -0.96 25.87 7.82
N ARG A 326 -0.18 25.58 6.76
CA ARG A 326 -0.09 24.21 6.23
C ARG A 326 0.59 23.25 7.19
N HIS A 327 1.65 23.69 7.86
CA HIS A 327 2.28 22.91 8.92
C HIS A 327 1.31 22.61 10.06
N ARG A 328 0.43 23.56 10.44
CA ARG A 328 -0.61 23.33 11.43
C ARG A 328 -1.58 22.21 11.00
N GLN A 329 -1.98 22.17 9.73
CA GLN A 329 -2.83 21.08 9.22
C GLN A 329 -2.07 19.73 9.20
N LEU A 330 -0.79 19.75 8.85
CA LEU A 330 0.09 18.58 8.83
C LEU A 330 0.25 17.96 10.23
N ILE A 331 0.54 18.77 11.26
CA ILE A 331 0.68 18.24 12.63
C ILE A 331 -0.63 17.72 13.22
N LEU A 332 -1.78 18.13 12.67
CA LEU A 332 -3.11 17.62 13.09
C LEU A 332 -3.53 16.39 12.28
N GLY A 333 -2.70 15.91 11.35
CA GLY A 333 -2.99 14.77 10.48
C GLY A 333 -4.06 15.06 9.42
N ARG A 334 -4.30 16.33 9.08
CA ARG A 334 -5.28 16.77 8.06
C ARG A 334 -4.66 16.98 6.68
N LEU A 335 -3.33 16.91 6.60
CA LEU A 335 -2.53 17.04 5.40
C LEU A 335 -1.44 15.96 5.48
N SER A 336 -1.13 15.28 4.39
CA SER A 336 0.00 14.34 4.33
C SER A 336 1.32 15.09 4.12
N PRO A 337 2.48 14.49 4.47
CA PRO A 337 3.78 15.08 4.17
C PRO A 337 3.99 15.37 2.67
N GLU A 338 3.54 14.48 1.80
CA GLU A 338 3.63 14.64 0.35
C GLU A 338 2.85 15.86 -0.15
N GLU A 339 1.58 15.99 0.28
CA GLU A 339 0.76 17.17 -0.05
C GLU A 339 1.37 18.45 0.53
N PHE A 340 1.90 18.42 1.76
CA PHE A 340 2.57 19.57 2.37
C PHE A 340 3.75 20.05 1.53
N TRP A 341 4.66 19.16 1.14
CA TRP A 341 5.80 19.53 0.31
C TRP A 341 5.37 19.95 -1.10
N GLY A 342 4.36 19.30 -1.67
CA GLY A 342 3.76 19.69 -2.95
C GLY A 342 3.19 21.11 -2.92
N GLU A 343 2.42 21.46 -1.89
CA GLU A 343 1.86 22.81 -1.72
C GLU A 343 2.91 23.88 -1.40
N CYS A 344 4.03 23.51 -0.79
CA CYS A 344 5.20 24.38 -0.67
C CYS A 344 5.98 24.53 -1.98
N GLY A 345 5.59 23.83 -3.05
CA GLY A 345 6.24 23.86 -4.36
C GLY A 345 7.57 23.11 -4.39
N LEU A 346 7.71 22.10 -3.53
CA LEU A 346 8.91 21.28 -3.32
C LEU A 346 8.64 19.78 -3.53
N GLY A 347 7.48 19.41 -4.07
CA GLY A 347 7.06 18.02 -4.28
C GLY A 347 8.13 17.11 -4.93
N PRO A 348 8.76 17.48 -6.06
CA PRO A 348 9.78 16.65 -6.72
C PRO A 348 11.03 16.35 -5.87
N MET A 349 11.27 17.12 -4.82
CA MET A 349 12.42 17.00 -3.91
C MET A 349 11.98 16.78 -2.45
N ALA A 350 10.72 16.37 -2.25
CA ALA A 350 10.10 16.22 -0.94
C ALA A 350 10.91 15.29 -0.01
N GLU A 351 11.33 14.13 -0.52
CA GLU A 351 12.09 13.16 0.28
C GLU A 351 13.46 13.69 0.71
N GLU A 352 14.19 14.37 -0.19
CA GLU A 352 15.50 14.94 0.10
C GLU A 352 15.39 16.06 1.14
N ILE A 353 14.46 16.99 0.95
CA ILE A 353 14.25 18.12 1.86
C ILE A 353 13.75 17.65 3.21
N GLU A 354 12.83 16.68 3.27
CA GLU A 354 12.38 16.09 4.52
C GLU A 354 13.54 15.43 5.27
N THR A 355 14.39 14.69 4.56
CA THR A 355 15.58 14.06 5.16
C THR A 355 16.52 15.12 5.74
N ARG A 356 16.72 16.23 5.02
CA ARG A 356 17.54 17.36 5.46
C ARG A 356 16.93 18.05 6.69
N TYR A 357 15.61 18.25 6.69
CA TYR A 357 14.86 18.80 7.82
C TYR A 357 15.04 17.96 9.08
N LEU A 358 14.76 16.66 9.00
CA LEU A 358 14.82 15.76 10.16
C LEU A 358 16.25 15.56 10.66
N SER A 359 17.25 15.57 9.77
CA SER A 359 18.67 15.49 10.13
C SER A 359 19.22 16.77 10.77
N SER A 360 18.49 17.88 10.67
CA SER A 360 18.90 19.17 11.24
C SER A 360 18.59 19.28 12.74
N PHE A 361 17.72 18.43 13.27
CA PHE A 361 17.48 18.36 14.71
C PHE A 361 18.74 17.92 15.47
N ARG A 362 18.89 18.44 16.68
CA ARG A 362 19.98 18.07 17.60
C ARG A 362 19.39 17.62 18.92
N LEU A 363 19.87 16.51 19.46
CA LEU A 363 19.44 16.07 20.78
C LEU A 363 19.92 17.04 21.86
N VAL A 364 19.08 17.25 22.88
CA VAL A 364 19.47 18.06 24.03
C VAL A 364 20.63 17.37 24.76
N PRO A 365 21.71 18.09 25.14
CA PRO A 365 22.84 17.52 25.85
C PRO A 365 22.42 16.82 27.14
N GLY A 366 22.98 15.63 27.38
CA GLY A 366 22.69 14.82 28.57
C GLY A 366 21.43 13.95 28.47
N LEU A 367 20.73 13.94 27.33
CA LEU A 367 19.49 13.17 27.15
C LEU A 367 19.67 11.65 27.37
N HIS A 368 20.64 11.02 26.70
CA HIS A 368 20.84 9.57 26.83
C HIS A 368 21.20 9.14 28.27
N PRO A 369 22.21 9.75 28.94
CA PRO A 369 22.48 9.46 30.34
C PRO A 369 21.26 9.63 31.26
N PHE A 370 20.44 10.64 30.99
CA PHE A 370 19.21 10.87 31.71
C PHE A 370 18.20 9.73 31.52
N LEU A 371 17.95 9.32 30.27
CA LEU A 371 17.03 8.23 29.96
C LEU A 371 17.50 6.90 30.56
N ASP A 372 18.80 6.59 30.48
CA ASP A 372 19.41 5.41 31.11
C ASP A 372 19.18 5.41 32.64
N ARG A 373 19.28 6.59 33.26
CA ARG A 373 19.03 6.77 34.69
C ARG A 373 17.54 6.57 35.04
N MET A 374 16.62 7.04 34.20
CA MET A 374 15.17 6.79 34.36
C MET A 374 14.84 5.31 34.23
N ALA A 375 15.42 4.62 33.24
CA ALA A 375 15.27 3.18 33.08
C ALA A 375 15.80 2.41 34.31
N THR A 376 16.98 2.79 34.82
CA THR A 376 17.58 2.19 36.02
C THR A 376 16.73 2.41 37.27
N SER A 377 16.09 3.58 37.41
CA SER A 377 15.21 3.90 38.54
C SER A 377 13.78 3.34 38.38
N ARG A 378 13.49 2.66 37.26
CA ARG A 378 12.16 2.14 36.89
C ARG A 378 11.08 3.23 36.83
N LEU A 379 11.48 4.46 36.49
CA LEU A 379 10.54 5.55 36.21
C LEU A 379 10.32 5.62 34.70
N PRO A 380 9.17 5.20 34.17
CA PRO A 380 8.91 5.29 32.74
C PRO A 380 8.89 6.75 32.29
N VAL A 381 9.33 6.96 31.04
CA VAL A 381 9.31 8.26 30.36
C VAL A 381 8.35 8.15 29.17
N ALA A 382 7.45 9.13 29.03
CA ALA A 382 6.59 9.29 27.87
C ALA A 382 6.87 10.64 27.20
N ALA A 383 6.87 10.67 25.87
CA ALA A 383 7.04 11.89 25.08
C ALA A 383 5.70 12.39 24.55
N VAL A 384 5.48 13.71 24.61
CA VAL A 384 4.34 14.40 23.98
C VAL A 384 4.84 15.49 23.05
N GLY A 385 4.23 15.70 21.90
CA GLY A 385 4.70 16.77 21.01
C GLY A 385 3.80 17.09 19.82
N ASN A 386 3.88 18.34 19.36
CA ASN A 386 3.19 18.81 18.16
C ASN A 386 4.02 18.46 16.92
N GLN A 387 3.76 17.29 16.34
CA GLN A 387 4.45 16.83 15.14
C GLN A 387 3.59 15.86 14.34
N PRO A 388 3.84 15.74 13.02
CA PRO A 388 3.19 14.75 12.18
C PRO A 388 3.68 13.35 12.57
N ARG A 389 2.81 12.34 12.47
CA ARG A 389 3.12 10.95 12.84
C ARG A 389 4.39 10.45 12.17
N VAL A 390 4.42 10.49 10.84
CA VAL A 390 5.52 9.96 10.01
C VAL A 390 6.86 10.62 10.37
N TRP A 391 6.88 11.93 10.56
CA TRP A 391 8.09 12.67 10.95
C TRP A 391 8.54 12.32 12.36
N GLY A 392 7.59 12.21 13.31
CA GLY A 392 7.89 11.78 14.68
C GLY A 392 8.51 10.38 14.74
N GLU A 393 7.99 9.43 13.96
CA GLU A 393 8.54 8.07 13.87
C GLU A 393 9.94 8.04 13.26
N ARG A 394 10.19 8.85 12.23
CA ARG A 394 11.49 8.93 11.58
C ARG A 394 12.52 9.60 12.49
N LEU A 395 12.15 10.70 13.15
CA LEU A 395 13.01 11.41 14.10
C LEU A 395 13.42 10.52 15.29
N ARG A 396 12.47 9.78 15.90
CA ARG A 396 12.78 8.91 17.05
C ARG A 396 13.73 7.77 16.68
N ARG A 397 13.58 7.18 15.47
CA ARG A 397 14.49 6.16 14.94
C ARG A 397 15.89 6.71 14.71
N MET A 398 15.98 7.87 14.03
CA MET A 398 17.26 8.54 13.78
C MET A 398 17.99 8.93 15.07
N ALA A 399 17.23 9.30 16.11
CA ALA A 399 17.77 9.65 17.43
C ALA A 399 18.01 8.45 18.37
N SER A 400 17.73 7.22 17.94
CA SER A 400 17.86 6.00 18.76
C SER A 400 17.05 6.03 20.08
N LEU A 401 15.85 6.62 20.05
CA LEU A 401 15.01 6.80 21.25
C LEU A 401 13.94 5.71 21.43
N ASP A 402 13.73 4.83 20.44
CA ASP A 402 12.63 3.83 20.44
C ASP A 402 12.65 2.89 21.66
N GLY A 403 13.84 2.53 22.16
CA GLY A 403 13.98 1.65 23.32
C GLY A 403 13.95 2.35 24.68
N ALA A 404 14.11 3.68 24.70
CA ALA A 404 14.34 4.45 25.92
C ALA A 404 13.07 5.18 26.44
N ILE A 405 12.12 5.44 25.55
CA ILE A 405 10.87 6.15 25.86
C ILE A 405 9.70 5.18 25.70
N ALA A 406 8.95 4.98 26.77
CA ALA A 406 7.92 3.94 26.87
C ALA A 406 6.66 4.25 26.03
N SER A 407 6.39 5.52 25.74
CA SER A 407 5.25 5.94 24.93
C SER A 407 5.54 7.25 24.24
N TRP A 408 5.14 7.37 22.98
CA TRP A 408 5.18 8.61 22.20
C TRP A 408 3.76 8.99 21.81
N MET A 409 3.35 10.20 22.16
CA MET A 409 2.02 10.74 21.86
C MET A 409 2.19 12.03 21.07
N VAL A 410 1.83 11.99 19.79
CA VAL A 410 2.01 13.15 18.90
C VAL A 410 0.67 13.66 18.39
N SER A 411 0.60 14.95 18.09
CA SER A 411 -0.62 15.58 17.61
C SER A 411 -1.20 14.94 16.34
N GLY A 412 -0.34 14.38 15.47
CA GLY A 412 -0.76 13.69 14.24
C GLY A 412 -1.45 12.33 14.48
N ASP A 413 -1.34 11.77 15.68
CA ASP A 413 -2.04 10.54 16.08
C ASP A 413 -3.37 10.84 16.77
N VAL A 414 -3.40 11.91 17.58
CA VAL A 414 -4.55 12.28 18.39
C VAL A 414 -5.50 13.23 17.66
N GLY A 415 -5.03 13.93 16.63
CA GLY A 415 -5.79 14.96 15.90
C GLY A 415 -5.96 16.26 16.68
N SER A 416 -5.17 16.47 17.74
CA SER A 416 -5.19 17.63 18.61
C SER A 416 -3.78 17.92 19.12
N GLY A 417 -3.38 19.19 19.10
CA GLY A 417 -2.04 19.63 19.48
C GLY A 417 -2.02 20.39 20.81
N LEU A 418 -0.88 20.33 21.50
CA LEU A 418 -0.59 21.17 22.65
C LEU A 418 -0.83 22.66 22.27
N PRO A 419 -1.40 23.47 23.18
CA PRO A 419 -1.63 23.19 24.60
C PRO A 419 -2.89 22.39 24.94
N GLU A 420 -3.73 21.98 23.98
CA GLU A 420 -4.97 21.24 24.27
C GLU A 420 -4.72 19.96 25.09
N PRO A 421 -5.62 19.57 26.01
CA PRO A 421 -5.39 18.52 27.00
C PRO A 421 -5.37 17.09 26.42
N ALA A 422 -5.70 16.93 25.14
CA ALA A 422 -5.95 15.64 24.51
C ALA A 422 -4.72 14.71 24.55
N LEU A 423 -3.52 15.26 24.34
CA LEU A 423 -2.28 14.48 24.38
C LEU A 423 -1.96 13.98 25.80
N PHE A 424 -2.24 14.78 26.83
CA PHE A 424 -2.09 14.34 28.22
C PHE A 424 -3.08 13.23 28.57
N GLU A 425 -4.34 13.34 28.16
CA GLU A 425 -5.34 12.28 28.37
C GLU A 425 -5.02 11.00 27.60
N ALA A 426 -4.52 11.12 26.36
CA ALA A 426 -4.06 9.98 25.58
C ALA A 426 -2.89 9.27 26.26
N THR A 427 -1.93 10.04 26.78
CA THR A 427 -0.80 9.52 27.58
C THR A 427 -1.29 8.81 28.84
N ARG A 428 -2.23 9.42 29.58
CA ARG A 428 -2.83 8.86 30.80
C ARG A 428 -3.46 7.48 30.53
N ARG A 429 -4.20 7.36 29.43
CA ARG A 429 -4.87 6.11 29.03
C ARG A 429 -3.87 5.03 28.64
N THR A 430 -2.88 5.39 27.82
CA THR A 430 -1.88 4.44 27.31
C THR A 430 -0.97 3.93 28.43
N MET A 431 -0.48 4.82 29.28
CA MET A 431 0.41 4.46 30.38
C MET A 431 -0.33 3.92 31.60
N SER A 432 -1.66 4.07 31.67
CA SER A 432 -2.47 3.70 32.84
C SER A 432 -1.97 4.31 34.16
N VAL A 433 -1.43 5.54 34.08
CA VAL A 433 -0.96 6.34 35.23
C VAL A 433 -1.86 7.56 35.35
N ASP A 434 -2.31 7.88 36.56
CA ASP A 434 -3.11 9.08 36.85
C ASP A 434 -2.26 10.34 36.62
N LEU A 435 -2.81 11.38 35.98
CA LEU A 435 -2.08 12.63 35.73
C LEU A 435 -1.57 13.28 37.03
N TYR A 436 -2.26 13.05 38.15
CA TYR A 436 -1.81 13.50 39.46
C TYR A 436 -0.45 12.93 39.88
N ASP A 437 -0.14 11.71 39.42
CA ASP A 437 1.10 10.97 39.70
C ASP A 437 2.17 11.20 38.59
N CYS A 438 1.95 12.16 37.68
CA CYS A 438 2.86 12.51 36.58
C CYS A 438 3.64 13.82 36.83
N PHE A 439 4.87 13.89 36.32
CA PHE A 439 5.65 15.13 36.21
C PHE A 439 5.88 15.46 34.73
N TYR A 440 5.48 16.65 34.29
CA TYR A 440 5.60 17.12 32.92
C TYR A 440 6.73 18.14 32.79
N LEU A 441 7.63 17.90 31.83
CA LEU A 441 8.70 18.81 31.44
C LEU A 441 8.41 19.38 30.06
N SER A 442 8.36 20.70 29.98
CA SER A 442 8.28 21.44 28.72
C SER A 442 9.02 22.75 28.87
N ASN A 443 9.43 23.34 27.77
CA ASN A 443 9.98 24.69 27.74
C ASN A 443 8.92 25.75 27.36
N ASN A 444 7.67 25.35 27.15
CA ASN A 444 6.56 26.25 26.82
C ASN A 444 5.62 26.41 28.04
N PRO A 445 5.55 27.61 28.66
CA PRO A 445 4.67 27.87 29.79
C PRO A 445 3.20 27.52 29.54
N ALA A 446 2.66 27.78 28.35
CA ALA A 446 1.26 27.49 28.05
C ALA A 446 0.94 25.98 28.08
N HIS A 447 1.91 25.14 27.71
CA HIS A 447 1.78 23.68 27.82
C HIS A 447 1.77 23.25 29.29
N LEU A 448 2.61 23.90 30.12
CA LEU A 448 2.73 23.62 31.55
C LEU A 448 1.49 24.08 32.33
N ASP A 449 0.94 25.25 32.03
CA ASP A 449 -0.30 25.75 32.64
C ASP A 449 -1.44 24.74 32.43
N THR A 450 -1.62 24.28 31.20
CA THR A 450 -2.66 23.29 30.88
C THR A 450 -2.42 21.96 31.60
N ALA A 451 -1.17 21.50 31.69
CA ALA A 451 -0.83 20.29 32.44
C ALA A 451 -1.10 20.44 33.96
N GLN A 452 -0.80 21.61 34.53
CA GLN A 452 -1.03 21.92 35.93
C GLN A 452 -2.53 21.96 36.26
N GLU A 453 -3.36 22.54 35.38
CA GLU A 453 -4.82 22.52 35.51
C GLU A 453 -5.40 21.11 35.53
N ARG A 454 -4.75 20.16 34.84
CA ARG A 454 -5.10 18.72 34.87
C ARG A 454 -4.53 17.98 36.07
N GLY A 455 -3.86 18.69 36.97
CA GLY A 455 -3.33 18.16 38.21
C GLY A 455 -1.96 17.51 38.07
N MET A 456 -1.20 17.74 36.99
CA MET A 456 0.18 17.25 36.85
C MET A 456 1.15 18.09 37.70
N ALA A 457 2.31 17.54 38.02
CA ALA A 457 3.46 18.35 38.47
C ALA A 457 4.17 18.89 37.23
N THR A 458 4.67 20.12 37.27
CA THR A 458 5.23 20.78 36.07
C THR A 458 6.61 21.35 36.34
N GLY A 459 7.49 21.21 35.34
CA GLY A 459 8.83 21.76 35.34
C GLY A 459 9.13 22.50 34.04
N LEU A 460 9.47 23.78 34.14
CA LEU A 460 9.95 24.56 33.01
C LEU A 460 11.39 24.18 32.71
N PHE A 461 11.60 23.52 31.58
CA PHE A 461 12.90 23.07 31.13
C PHE A 461 13.61 24.20 30.38
N VAL A 462 14.78 24.61 30.89
CA VAL A 462 15.60 25.68 30.31
C VAL A 462 16.98 25.12 30.04
N THR A 463 17.44 25.18 28.79
CA THR A 463 18.77 24.70 28.43
C THR A 463 19.80 25.83 28.46
N GLY A 464 20.85 25.68 29.27
CA GLY A 464 21.96 26.64 29.33
C GLY A 464 21.69 27.89 30.17
N ASN A 465 22.30 29.01 29.79
CA ASN A 465 22.23 30.30 30.50
C ASN A 465 21.07 31.20 30.05
N GLU A 466 20.07 30.65 29.36
CA GLU A 466 18.88 31.41 28.98
C GLU A 466 18.15 31.93 30.23
N VAL A 467 17.68 33.18 30.12
CA VAL A 467 16.87 33.82 31.15
C VAL A 467 15.52 33.12 31.16
N ALA A 468 15.19 32.48 32.29
CA ALA A 468 13.91 31.81 32.43
C ALA A 468 12.80 32.88 32.50
N PRO A 469 11.68 32.72 31.79
CA PRO A 469 10.51 33.57 31.98
C PRO A 469 10.01 33.48 33.43
N GLU A 470 9.37 34.55 33.91
CA GLU A 470 8.66 34.50 35.20
C GLU A 470 7.54 33.47 35.11
N THR A 471 7.57 32.47 35.99
CA THR A 471 6.62 31.36 36.02
C THR A 471 6.45 30.81 37.43
N GLU A 472 5.27 30.26 37.71
CA GLU A 472 5.01 29.52 38.95
C GLU A 472 5.54 28.07 38.91
N HIS A 473 5.97 27.60 37.74
CA HIS A 473 6.48 26.24 37.58
C HIS A 473 7.91 26.09 38.10
N THR A 474 8.28 24.85 38.44
CA THR A 474 9.65 24.55 38.89
C THR A 474 10.63 24.72 37.74
N ILE A 475 11.66 25.55 37.88
CA ILE A 475 12.68 25.71 36.85
C ILE A 475 13.66 24.54 36.91
N VAL A 476 13.93 23.92 35.75
CA VAL A 476 14.84 22.78 35.59
C VAL A 476 15.92 23.16 34.56
N ARG A 477 17.16 23.37 35.01
CA ARG A 477 18.28 23.81 34.14
C ARG A 477 19.06 22.62 33.60
N GLY A 478 18.41 21.89 32.69
CA GLY A 478 18.96 20.68 32.08
C GLY A 478 18.69 19.42 32.90
N PHE A 479 19.03 18.27 32.33
CA PHE A 479 18.67 16.97 32.92
C PHE A 479 19.37 16.68 34.24
N GLU A 480 20.57 17.23 34.47
CA GLU A 480 21.33 17.03 35.71
C GLU A 480 20.57 17.52 36.96
N ASP A 481 19.79 18.60 36.84
CA ASP A 481 18.99 19.12 37.95
C ASP A 481 17.92 18.12 38.42
N LEU A 482 17.42 17.29 37.50
CA LEU A 482 16.46 16.21 37.83
C LEU A 482 17.15 14.99 38.43
N LEU A 483 18.43 14.80 38.13
CA LEU A 483 19.23 13.67 38.64
C LEU A 483 19.81 13.94 40.03
N ARG A 484 19.95 15.21 40.43
CA ARG A 484 20.35 15.59 41.78
C ARG A 484 19.31 15.09 42.77
N SER A 485 19.67 14.08 43.56
CA SER A 485 18.82 13.65 44.67
C SER A 485 18.57 14.83 45.60
N ARG A 486 17.31 15.10 45.96
CA ARG A 486 17.00 15.89 47.16
C ARG A 486 17.52 15.11 48.37
N GLY A 487 18.78 15.37 48.71
CA GLY A 487 19.55 14.69 49.74
C GLY A 487 20.47 15.66 50.44
N SER A 488 19.87 16.60 51.18
CA SER A 488 20.35 17.08 52.48
C SER A 488 19.15 17.51 53.30
#